data_AF-A0A2T5BPE0-F1
#
_entry.id   AF-A0A2T5BPE0-F1
#
_cell.length_a   1.000
_cell.length_b   1.000
_cell.length_c   1.000
_cell.angle_alpha   90.00
_cell.angle_beta   90.00
_cell.angle_gamma   90.00
#
_symmetry.space_group_name_H-M   'P 1'
#
loop_
_entity.id
_entity.type
_entity.pdbx_description
1 polymer ?
#
loop_
_entity_poly.entity_id
_entity_poly.type
_entity_poly.pdbx_seq_one_letter_code
_entity_poly.pdbx_strand_id
1 'polypeptide(L)'
;MVERYGPPSKRDGSSATWAWGEDGFIPDLDGQPLHEITTVSQFGARKTIQYRPCTTGFSADAEYRFRQHRETPIMPGCTALFTVGVSGGAQLSSVSFSLTDFDLIRQHVAEVDRQILEALTTNAPVAPADMDL
;
A
#
# COMPACT_ATOMS: atom_id res chain seq x y z
N MET A 1 -2.64 3.30 -31.18
CA MET A 1 -1.26 2.90 -30.88
C MET A 1 -1.31 2.23 -29.51
N VAL A 2 -0.94 0.95 -29.38
CA VAL A 2 -1.02 0.25 -28.08
C VAL A 2 0.13 0.77 -27.22
N GLU A 3 -0.15 1.76 -26.39
CA GLU A 3 0.79 2.29 -25.42
C GLU A 3 0.97 1.20 -24.34
N ARG A 4 2.04 0.42 -24.49
CA ARG A 4 2.42 -0.58 -23.49
C ARG A 4 2.84 0.16 -22.22
N TYR A 5 2.54 -0.38 -21.04
CA TYR A 5 2.86 0.14 -19.69
C TYR A 5 4.35 0.40 -19.39
N GLY A 6 5.23 0.49 -20.39
CA GLY A 6 6.67 0.61 -20.23
C GLY A 6 7.33 -0.68 -19.68
N PRO A 7 8.67 -0.68 -19.55
CA PRO A 7 9.35 -1.75 -18.84
C PRO A 7 8.87 -1.79 -17.37
N PRO A 8 8.73 -2.97 -16.77
CA PRO A 8 8.37 -3.08 -15.35
C PRO A 8 9.50 -2.57 -14.45
N SER A 9 9.11 -2.02 -13.31
CA SER A 9 9.98 -1.55 -12.22
C SER A 9 10.82 -2.65 -11.58
N LYS A 10 10.32 -3.90 -11.64
CA LYS A 10 11.02 -5.11 -11.23
C LYS A 10 10.53 -6.32 -12.03
N ARG A 11 11.46 -7.24 -12.33
CA ARG A 11 11.12 -8.58 -12.83
C ARG A 11 11.72 -9.63 -11.93
N ASP A 12 10.87 -10.55 -11.50
CA ASP A 12 11.28 -11.82 -10.94
C ASP A 12 10.99 -12.91 -11.98
N GLY A 13 11.58 -14.11 -11.83
CA GLY A 13 11.58 -15.14 -12.87
C GLY A 13 10.19 -15.49 -13.46
N SER A 14 9.13 -15.30 -12.68
CA SER A 14 7.74 -15.57 -13.07
C SER A 14 6.79 -14.39 -12.86
N SER A 15 7.29 -13.18 -12.58
CA SER A 15 6.45 -12.00 -12.34
C SER A 15 7.09 -10.69 -12.79
N ALA A 16 6.26 -9.72 -13.14
CA ALA A 16 6.66 -8.36 -13.46
C ALA A 16 5.84 -7.39 -12.61
N THR A 17 6.49 -6.41 -12.01
CA THR A 17 5.86 -5.42 -11.13
C THR A 17 6.15 -4.02 -11.64
N TRP A 18 5.10 -3.21 -11.70
CA TRP A 18 5.14 -1.77 -11.95
C TRP A 18 4.75 -1.06 -10.67
N ALA A 19 5.50 -0.03 -10.30
CA ALA A 19 5.33 0.69 -9.06
C ALA A 19 5.24 2.19 -9.30
N TRP A 20 4.40 2.84 -8.49
CA TRP A 20 4.26 4.28 -8.43
C TRP A 20 4.44 4.73 -6.99
N GLY A 21 5.34 5.67 -6.77
CA GLY A 21 5.49 6.41 -5.52
C GLY A 21 4.75 7.74 -5.58
N GLU A 22 5.01 8.59 -4.59
CA GLU A 22 4.44 9.95 -4.52
C GLU A 22 4.91 10.84 -5.67
N ASP A 23 6.15 10.66 -6.13
CA ASP A 23 6.75 11.39 -7.26
C ASP A 23 6.42 10.78 -8.64
N GLY A 24 5.56 9.75 -8.69
CA GLY A 24 5.15 9.08 -9.91
C GLY A 24 5.81 7.72 -10.13
N PHE A 25 6.01 7.33 -11.39
CA PHE A 25 6.49 5.99 -11.75
C PHE A 25 7.92 5.73 -11.27
N ILE A 26 8.12 4.59 -10.61
CA ILE A 26 9.43 4.14 -10.12
C ILE A 26 10.03 3.16 -11.15
N PRO A 27 11.08 3.52 -11.90
CA PRO A 27 11.63 2.64 -12.95
C PRO A 27 12.49 1.50 -12.42
N ASP A 28 13.07 1.64 -11.24
CA ASP A 28 13.89 0.61 -10.59
C ASP A 28 13.49 0.52 -9.11
N LEU A 29 12.73 -0.50 -8.75
CA LEU A 29 12.26 -0.72 -7.37
C LEU A 29 13.42 -1.04 -6.41
N ASP A 30 14.43 -1.78 -6.87
CA ASP A 30 15.52 -2.29 -6.05
C ASP A 30 16.68 -1.28 -5.94
N GLY A 31 16.78 -0.33 -6.87
CA GLY A 31 17.76 0.76 -6.87
C GLY A 31 17.35 2.03 -6.12
N GLN A 32 16.14 2.06 -5.54
CA GLN A 32 15.66 3.25 -4.83
C GLN A 32 16.53 3.61 -3.61
N PRO A 33 16.67 4.92 -3.32
CA PRO A 33 17.29 5.37 -2.08
C PRO A 33 16.52 4.85 -0.87
N LEU A 34 17.22 4.74 0.27
CA LEU A 34 16.57 4.45 1.55
C LEU A 34 15.92 5.74 2.07
N HIS A 35 14.67 5.64 2.47
CA HIS A 35 13.92 6.67 3.15
C HIS A 35 13.87 6.37 4.64
N GLU A 36 13.75 7.41 5.45
CA GLU A 36 13.60 7.28 6.90
C GLU A 36 12.21 7.74 7.32
N ILE A 37 11.61 6.99 8.24
CA ILE A 37 10.40 7.41 8.92
C ILE A 37 10.55 7.20 10.42
N THR A 38 10.19 8.22 11.18
CA THR A 38 10.10 8.11 12.64
C THR A 38 8.67 7.79 13.01
N THR A 39 8.47 6.63 13.61
CA THR A 39 7.19 6.24 14.21
C THR A 39 7.22 6.49 15.71
N VAL A 40 6.05 6.79 16.27
CA VAL A 40 5.88 6.97 17.72
C VAL A 40 4.94 5.87 18.21
N SER A 41 5.40 5.11 19.20
CA SER A 41 4.59 4.05 19.80
C SER A 41 3.46 4.63 20.67
N GLN A 42 2.48 3.79 21.01
CA GLN A 42 1.42 4.13 21.96
C GLN A 42 1.96 4.64 23.31
N PHE A 43 3.17 4.21 23.70
CA PHE A 43 3.85 4.62 24.93
C PHE A 43 4.82 5.79 24.73
N GLY A 44 4.79 6.46 23.57
CA GLY A 44 5.62 7.62 23.25
C GLY A 44 7.06 7.29 22.84
N ALA A 45 7.42 6.01 22.70
CA ALA A 45 8.75 5.61 22.27
C ALA A 45 8.91 5.93 20.77
N ARG A 46 9.97 6.67 20.43
CA ARG A 46 10.30 7.00 19.03
C ARG A 46 11.16 5.90 18.43
N LYS A 47 10.80 5.44 17.24
CA LYS A 47 11.58 4.48 16.46
C LYS A 47 11.79 5.02 15.05
N THR A 48 13.04 5.20 14.64
CA THR A 48 13.37 5.50 13.24
C THR A 48 13.56 4.19 12.48
N ILE A 49 12.90 4.07 11.34
CA ILE A 49 12.93 2.91 10.46
C ILE A 49 13.39 3.37 9.09
N GLN A 50 14.40 2.68 8.55
CA GLN A 50 14.80 2.84 7.15
C GLN A 50 13.97 1.91 6.27
N TYR A 51 13.52 2.41 5.13
CA TYR A 51 12.67 1.67 4.21
C TYR A 51 12.85 2.09 2.76
N ARG A 52 12.37 1.27 1.84
CA ARG A 52 12.22 1.64 0.42
C ARG A 52 10.74 1.66 0.05
N PRO A 53 10.23 2.74 -0.56
CA PRO A 53 8.87 2.79 -1.07
C PRO A 53 8.55 1.61 -1.98
N CYS A 54 7.32 1.13 -1.92
CA CYS A 54 6.81 0.04 -2.76
C CYS A 54 7.59 -1.29 -2.66
N THR A 55 8.36 -1.49 -1.58
CA THR A 55 9.04 -2.76 -1.29
C THR A 55 8.46 -3.46 -0.06
N THR A 56 8.77 -4.74 0.11
CA THR A 56 8.31 -5.54 1.25
C THR A 56 8.89 -5.01 2.57
N GLY A 57 8.07 -4.92 3.62
CA GLY A 57 8.51 -4.46 4.95
C GLY A 57 7.47 -3.64 5.72
N PHE A 58 6.46 -3.14 5.03
CA PHE A 58 5.28 -2.50 5.61
C PHE A 58 4.02 -3.32 5.27
N SER A 59 2.95 -3.11 6.04
CA SER A 59 1.68 -3.78 5.76
C SER A 59 1.20 -3.38 4.38
N ALA A 60 1.12 -4.35 3.48
CA ALA A 60 0.47 -4.21 2.17
C ALA A 60 -0.99 -4.68 2.19
N ASP A 61 -1.48 -5.09 3.36
CA ASP A 61 -2.81 -5.64 3.52
C ASP A 61 -3.87 -4.53 3.56
N ALA A 62 -4.97 -4.79 2.84
CA ALA A 62 -6.18 -3.99 2.84
C ALA A 62 -7.16 -4.40 3.96
N GLU A 63 -6.89 -5.49 4.71
CA GLU A 63 -7.68 -5.86 5.88
C GLU A 63 -7.71 -4.73 6.90
N TYR A 64 -8.88 -4.11 7.04
CA TYR A 64 -9.10 -3.08 8.03
C TYR A 64 -9.15 -3.67 9.43
N ARG A 65 -8.24 -3.21 10.31
CA ARG A 65 -8.30 -3.42 11.75
C ARG A 65 -8.21 -2.08 12.45
N PHE A 66 -9.25 -1.70 13.19
CA PHE A 66 -9.23 -0.46 13.97
C PHE A 66 -8.06 -0.47 14.96
N ARG A 67 -7.30 0.61 14.97
CA ARG A 67 -6.23 0.84 15.94
C ARG A 67 -6.29 2.29 16.38
N GLN A 68 -6.57 2.52 17.66
CA GLN A 68 -6.59 3.87 18.25
C GLN A 68 -5.25 4.61 18.09
N HIS A 69 -4.14 3.87 17.97
CA HIS A 69 -2.85 4.38 17.52
C HIS A 69 -2.28 3.46 16.43
N ARG A 70 -2.13 3.97 15.21
CA ARG A 70 -1.38 3.28 14.14
C ARG A 70 0.07 3.74 14.18
N GLU A 71 0.92 2.90 14.78
CA GLU A 71 2.36 3.18 14.87
C GLU A 71 3.04 3.05 13.50
N THR A 72 2.60 2.11 12.67
CA THR A 72 3.23 1.81 11.38
C THR A 72 2.31 2.21 10.23
N PRO A 73 2.76 3.08 9.31
CA PRO A 73 1.98 3.46 8.14
C PRO A 73 1.83 2.29 7.16
N ILE A 74 0.76 2.32 6.37
CA ILE A 74 0.54 1.38 5.28
C ILE A 74 1.41 1.83 4.10
N MET A 75 2.37 1.00 3.70
CA MET A 75 3.28 1.21 2.57
C MET A 75 3.66 2.69 2.34
N PRO A 76 4.41 3.31 3.27
CA PRO A 76 4.76 4.73 3.18
C PRO A 76 5.52 5.02 1.88
N GLY A 77 5.26 6.18 1.27
CA GLY A 77 5.87 6.59 0.00
C GLY A 77 5.46 5.77 -1.23
N CYS A 78 4.66 4.70 -1.07
CA CYS A 78 4.07 3.96 -2.19
C CYS A 78 2.66 4.44 -2.47
N THR A 79 2.36 4.64 -3.74
CA THR A 79 1.02 5.01 -4.24
C THR A 79 0.32 3.77 -4.77
N ALA A 80 0.94 3.05 -5.70
CA ALA A 80 0.32 1.86 -6.28
C ALA A 80 1.35 0.80 -6.69
N LEU A 81 0.92 -0.46 -6.65
CA LEU A 81 1.64 -1.62 -7.17
C LEU A 81 0.74 -2.38 -8.14
N PHE A 82 1.23 -2.57 -9.36
CA PHE A 82 0.63 -3.47 -10.33
C PHE A 82 1.57 -4.64 -10.57
N THR A 83 1.13 -5.87 -10.32
CA THR A 83 1.93 -7.08 -10.52
C THR A 83 1.22 -8.04 -11.45
N VAL A 84 1.97 -8.54 -12.43
CA VAL A 84 1.55 -9.61 -13.32
C VAL A 84 2.39 -10.83 -13.01
N GLY A 85 1.76 -11.91 -12.56
CA GLY A 85 2.40 -13.19 -12.28
C GLY A 85 1.99 -14.21 -13.33
N VAL A 86 2.91 -15.10 -13.70
CA VAL A 86 2.61 -16.29 -14.48
C VAL A 86 2.98 -17.50 -13.64
N SER A 87 2.01 -18.36 -13.34
CA SER A 87 2.24 -19.60 -12.62
C SER A 87 1.77 -20.76 -13.48
N GLY A 88 2.61 -21.77 -13.68
CA GLY A 88 2.24 -22.87 -14.56
C GLY A 88 3.30 -23.95 -14.72
N GLY A 89 2.84 -25.13 -15.10
CA GLY A 89 3.64 -26.28 -15.50
C GLY A 89 3.20 -26.81 -16.85
N ALA A 90 3.72 -27.96 -17.28
CA ALA A 90 3.57 -28.49 -18.65
C ALA A 90 2.11 -28.68 -19.15
N GLN A 91 1.10 -28.68 -18.28
CA GLN A 91 -0.31 -28.89 -18.65
C GLN A 91 -1.24 -27.70 -18.38
N LEU A 92 -0.87 -26.75 -17.51
CA LEU A 92 -1.70 -25.59 -17.21
C LEU A 92 -0.82 -24.37 -16.90
N SER A 93 -1.13 -23.25 -17.52
CA SER A 93 -0.54 -21.95 -17.23
C SER A 93 -1.65 -20.97 -16.83
N SER A 94 -1.46 -20.32 -15.69
CA SER A 94 -2.32 -19.28 -15.15
C SER A 94 -1.57 -17.95 -15.16
N VAL A 95 -2.27 -16.88 -15.50
CA VAL A 95 -1.76 -15.51 -15.42
C VAL A 95 -2.58 -14.79 -14.38
N SER A 96 -1.92 -14.30 -13.33
CA SER A 96 -2.54 -13.48 -12.28
C SER A 96 -2.20 -12.01 -12.50
N PHE A 97 -3.19 -11.16 -12.25
CA PHE A 97 -3.05 -9.72 -12.25
C PHE A 97 -3.46 -9.23 -10.87
N SER A 98 -2.62 -8.41 -10.24
CA SER A 98 -2.97 -7.72 -9.00
C SER A 98 -2.65 -6.24 -9.13
N LEU A 99 -3.60 -5.40 -8.73
CA LEU A 99 -3.43 -3.97 -8.57
C LEU A 99 -3.75 -3.63 -7.12
N THR A 100 -2.83 -2.93 -6.46
CA THR A 100 -3.00 -2.46 -5.10
C THR A 100 -2.74 -0.96 -5.08
N ASP A 101 -3.77 -0.19 -4.78
CA ASP A 101 -3.68 1.25 -4.59
C ASP A 101 -3.57 1.54 -3.09
N PHE A 102 -2.36 1.83 -2.64
CA PHE A 102 -2.08 2.13 -1.24
C PHE A 102 -2.56 3.51 -0.84
N ASP A 103 -2.66 4.45 -1.78
CA ASP A 103 -3.16 5.78 -1.47
C ASP A 103 -4.65 5.72 -1.12
N LEU A 104 -5.42 5.02 -1.95
CA LEU A 104 -6.84 4.75 -1.69
C LEU A 104 -7.05 3.99 -0.37
N ILE A 105 -6.22 2.96 -0.10
CA ILE A 105 -6.28 2.23 1.18
C ILE A 105 -6.03 3.17 2.36
N ARG A 106 -5.02 4.07 2.28
CA ARG A 106 -4.72 5.03 3.35
C ARG A 106 -5.87 6.01 3.57
N GLN A 107 -6.46 6.52 2.49
CA GLN A 107 -7.62 7.42 2.55
C GLN A 107 -8.82 6.73 3.22
N HIS A 108 -9.14 5.51 2.78
CA HIS A 108 -10.23 4.71 3.35
C HIS A 108 -10.01 4.44 4.84
N VAL A 109 -8.80 4.01 5.22
CA VAL A 109 -8.45 3.76 6.62
C VAL A 109 -8.60 5.01 7.49
N ALA A 110 -8.12 6.16 7.01
CA ALA A 110 -8.21 7.42 7.74
C ALA A 110 -9.68 7.84 7.95
N GLU A 111 -10.52 7.64 6.94
CA GLU A 111 -11.94 7.98 7.02
C GLU A 111 -12.71 7.03 7.96
N VAL A 112 -12.43 5.73 7.92
CA VAL A 112 -13.03 4.78 8.86
C VAL A 112 -12.56 5.03 10.29
N ASP A 113 -11.27 5.32 10.51
CA ASP A 113 -10.75 5.69 11.83
C ASP A 113 -11.44 6.96 12.36
N ARG A 114 -11.69 7.96 11.50
CA ARG A 114 -12.45 9.18 11.84
C ARG A 114 -13.88 8.86 12.30
N GLN A 115 -14.62 8.04 11.55
CA GLN A 115 -15.99 7.65 11.89
C GLN A 115 -16.08 6.90 13.22
N ILE A 116 -15.15 5.98 13.46
CA ILE A 116 -15.12 5.23 14.73
C ILE A 116 -14.85 6.16 15.90
N LEU A 117 -13.90 7.10 15.77
CA LEU A 117 -13.62 8.08 16.81
C LEU A 117 -14.82 9.01 17.06
N GLU A 118 -15.52 9.43 16.01
CA GLU A 118 -16.74 10.23 16.13
C GLU A 118 -17.87 9.46 16.85
N ALA A 119 -18.06 8.19 16.52
CA ALA A 119 -19.06 7.34 17.16
C ALA A 119 -18.75 7.11 18.64
N LEU A 120 -17.47 6.90 18.98
CA LEU A 120 -17.02 6.73 20.37
C LEU A 120 -17.14 8.01 21.20
N THR A 121 -17.09 9.19 20.57
CA THR A 121 -17.13 10.48 21.28
C THR A 121 -18.53 11.07 21.38
N THR A 122 -19.41 10.81 20.40
CA THR A 122 -20.65 11.59 20.26
C THR A 122 -21.91 10.84 20.74
N ASN A 123 -21.85 9.56 21.12
CA ASN A 123 -23.02 8.75 21.53
C ASN A 123 -24.23 8.84 20.56
N ALA A 124 -23.98 9.18 19.30
CA ALA A 124 -24.98 9.35 18.25
C ALA A 124 -24.59 8.49 17.04
N PRO A 125 -25.55 8.04 16.21
CA PRO A 125 -25.25 7.28 15.01
C PRO A 125 -24.45 8.15 14.03
N VAL A 126 -23.26 7.68 13.63
CA VAL A 126 -22.44 8.32 12.60
C VAL A 126 -22.89 7.78 11.24
N ALA A 127 -23.17 8.68 10.30
CA ALA A 127 -23.52 8.29 8.94
C ALA A 127 -22.28 7.64 8.26
N PRO A 128 -22.45 6.54 7.51
CA PRO A 128 -21.35 5.95 6.76
C PRO A 128 -20.81 6.96 5.75
N ALA A 129 -19.49 6.99 5.54
CA ALA A 129 -18.91 7.84 4.50
C ALA A 129 -19.41 7.41 3.11
N ASP A 130 -19.73 8.42 2.31
CA ASP A 130 -19.94 8.32 0.88
C ASP A 130 -18.57 8.27 0.18
N MET A 131 -17.87 7.14 0.37
CA MET A 131 -16.67 6.82 -0.40
C MET A 131 -17.07 5.77 -1.45
N ASP A 132 -17.25 6.22 -2.68
CA ASP A 132 -17.40 5.35 -3.85
C ASP A 132 -16.03 4.68 -4.11
N LEU A 133 -15.95 3.36 -3.85
CA LEU A 133 -14.77 2.50 -4.02
C LEU A 133 -14.91 1.63 -5.27
#